data_AF-A0A1W1VLX7-F1
#
_entry.id   AF-A0A1W1VLX7-F1
#
_cell.length_a   1.000
_cell.length_b   1.000
_cell.length_c   1.000
_cell.angle_alpha   90.00
_cell.angle_beta   90.00
_cell.angle_gamma   90.00
#
_symmetry.space_group_name_H-M   'P 1'
#
loop_
_entity.id
_entity.type
_entity.pdbx_description
1 polymer ?
#
loop_
_entity_poly.entity_id
_entity_poly.type
_entity_poly.pdbx_seq_one_letter_code
_entity_poly.pdbx_strand_id
1 'polypeptide(L)'
;MKMTFRWYGNSDPISLEYIRQIPGCSGIMAMMDDFKAGEVWDKEIFKAFVEKVNAAGLEVEVIESINVHEDIKMGLDTRDQYIENYKQSIRNVAECGVKMAVHPDDPAWPVFGIPRITHTPEQLEKIVNLVDSPSNTLCLCTGSLGSDPNNNLPEIIREFGKRNKIGCAHVRNIKFLGERNFYESSHLTSAGSLDMFEIMKAFHNTGFDGYIRPDHGRMIWGEKGRSGYGLYDRALGLTYLNGLWEALEKLNK
;
A
#
# COMPACT_ATOMS: atom_id res chain seq x y z
N MET A 1 11.65 3.21 9.05
CA MET A 1 11.04 2.67 7.83
C MET A 1 11.41 1.21 7.64
N LYS A 2 10.43 0.35 7.34
CA LYS A 2 10.63 -1.04 6.91
C LYS A 2 10.24 -1.18 5.44
N MET A 3 11.15 -1.64 4.59
CA MET A 3 10.87 -1.75 3.15
C MET A 3 10.30 -3.12 2.83
N THR A 4 9.20 -3.15 2.09
CA THR A 4 8.40 -4.35 1.82
C THR A 4 8.05 -4.48 0.34
N PHE A 5 7.60 -5.68 -0.03
CA PHE A 5 7.21 -6.01 -1.39
C PHE A 5 5.84 -6.69 -1.40
N ARG A 6 4.98 -6.40 -2.38
CA ARG A 6 3.69 -7.10 -2.51
C ARG A 6 3.90 -8.48 -3.12
N TRP A 7 3.30 -9.50 -2.52
CA TRP A 7 3.34 -10.89 -2.99
C TRP A 7 1.94 -11.51 -2.93
N TYR A 8 1.55 -12.18 -4.02
CA TYR A 8 0.22 -12.77 -4.21
C TYR A 8 0.13 -14.25 -3.78
N GLY A 9 1.08 -14.73 -2.98
CA GLY A 9 1.07 -16.11 -2.52
C GLY A 9 1.50 -17.11 -3.59
N ASN A 10 0.93 -18.32 -3.53
CA ASN A 10 1.42 -19.46 -4.31
C ASN A 10 1.20 -19.33 -5.82
N SER A 11 0.26 -18.50 -6.24
CA SER A 11 -0.03 -18.21 -7.64
C SER A 11 0.90 -17.15 -8.24
N ASP A 12 1.66 -16.44 -7.40
CA ASP A 12 2.57 -15.39 -7.85
C ASP A 12 3.76 -16.00 -8.62
N PRO A 13 4.01 -15.60 -9.88
CA PRO A 13 5.19 -16.08 -10.60
C PRO A 13 6.51 -15.62 -9.97
N ILE A 14 6.47 -14.62 -9.08
CA ILE A 14 7.63 -14.13 -8.35
C ILE A 14 7.76 -14.92 -7.04
N SER A 15 8.86 -15.68 -6.91
CA SER A 15 9.13 -16.45 -5.70
C SER A 15 9.61 -15.55 -4.55
N LEU A 16 9.35 -15.99 -3.30
CA LEU A 16 9.94 -15.37 -2.11
C LEU A 16 11.47 -15.35 -2.14
N GLU A 17 12.08 -16.35 -2.79
CA GLU A 17 13.52 -16.41 -2.97
C GLU A 17 14.07 -15.25 -3.80
N TYR A 18 13.36 -14.82 -4.85
CA TYR A 18 13.77 -13.63 -5.59
C TYR A 18 13.48 -12.34 -4.82
N ILE A 19 12.37 -12.28 -4.09
CA ILE A 19 12.03 -11.09 -3.30
C ILE A 19 13.07 -10.83 -2.21
N ARG A 20 13.50 -11.87 -1.47
CA ARG A 20 14.53 -11.71 -0.42
C ARG A 20 15.90 -11.25 -0.93
N GLN A 21 16.15 -11.38 -2.24
CA GLN A 21 17.40 -10.92 -2.86
C GLN A 21 17.40 -9.41 -3.12
N ILE A 22 16.25 -8.73 -3.02
CA ILE A 22 16.15 -7.29 -3.21
C ILE A 22 16.82 -6.58 -2.01
N PRO A 23 17.87 -5.76 -2.24
CA PRO A 23 18.59 -5.10 -1.16
C PRO A 23 17.67 -4.21 -0.29
N GLY A 24 17.67 -4.46 1.01
CA GLY A 24 16.90 -3.71 2.01
C GLY A 24 15.42 -4.10 2.11
N CYS A 25 14.93 -5.06 1.33
CA CYS A 25 13.57 -5.60 1.51
C CYS A 25 13.54 -6.53 2.73
N SER A 26 12.78 -6.17 3.77
CA SER A 26 12.69 -6.93 5.03
C SER A 26 11.42 -7.77 5.15
N GLY A 27 10.40 -7.49 4.33
CA GLY A 27 9.12 -8.18 4.45
C GLY A 27 8.21 -8.09 3.24
N ILE A 28 7.05 -8.69 3.41
CA ILE A 28 5.98 -8.78 2.42
C ILE A 28 4.77 -8.00 2.91
N MET A 29 4.17 -7.24 1.99
CA MET A 29 2.80 -6.78 2.12
C MET A 29 1.90 -7.80 1.42
N ALA A 30 1.18 -8.60 2.22
CA ALA A 30 0.57 -9.83 1.74
C ALA A 30 -0.80 -9.61 1.10
N MET A 31 -1.07 -10.36 0.02
CA MET A 31 -2.41 -10.57 -0.53
C MET A 31 -2.58 -12.08 -0.75
N MET A 32 -3.74 -12.62 -0.33
CA MET A 32 -4.08 -14.02 -0.57
C MET A 32 -5.23 -14.10 -1.56
N ASP A 33 -5.03 -14.86 -2.63
CA ASP A 33 -6.05 -15.14 -3.63
C ASP A 33 -6.84 -16.43 -3.32
N ASP A 34 -6.51 -17.11 -2.22
CA ASP A 34 -7.23 -18.26 -1.69
C ASP A 34 -8.68 -17.95 -1.27
N PHE A 35 -8.99 -16.67 -1.00
CA PHE A 35 -10.30 -16.23 -0.51
C PHE A 35 -10.99 -15.30 -1.51
N LYS A 36 -12.24 -15.59 -1.83
CA LYS A 36 -13.10 -14.67 -2.58
C LYS A 36 -13.49 -13.48 -1.71
N ALA A 37 -13.89 -12.38 -2.35
CA ALA A 37 -14.46 -11.24 -1.62
C ALA A 37 -15.64 -11.71 -0.76
N GLY A 38 -15.70 -11.24 0.49
CA GLY A 38 -16.76 -11.60 1.44
C GLY A 38 -16.61 -12.95 2.14
N GLU A 39 -15.65 -13.81 1.76
CA GLU A 39 -15.33 -15.01 2.52
C GLU A 39 -14.54 -14.66 3.79
N VAL A 40 -14.73 -15.46 4.84
CA VAL A 40 -13.94 -15.35 6.07
C VAL A 40 -12.55 -15.89 5.80
N TRP A 41 -11.52 -15.09 6.07
CA TRP A 41 -10.13 -15.53 5.99
C TRP A 41 -9.85 -16.47 7.17
N ASP A 42 -9.68 -17.76 6.88
CA ASP A 42 -9.39 -18.74 7.91
C ASP A 42 -8.04 -18.45 8.58
N LYS A 43 -8.02 -18.52 9.92
CA LYS A 43 -6.86 -18.17 10.72
C LYS A 43 -5.69 -19.13 10.49
N GLU A 44 -5.94 -20.43 10.40
CA GLU A 44 -4.87 -21.42 10.26
C GLU A 44 -4.27 -21.37 8.86
N ILE A 45 -5.09 -21.12 7.84
CA ILE A 45 -4.61 -20.85 6.47
C ILE A 45 -3.73 -19.59 6.45
N PHE A 46 -4.17 -18.50 7.07
CA PHE A 46 -3.39 -17.26 7.14
C PHE A 46 -2.09 -17.43 7.93
N LYS A 47 -2.15 -18.15 9.06
CA LYS A 47 -0.97 -18.44 9.88
C LYS A 47 0.05 -19.28 9.12
N ALA A 48 -0.37 -20.31 8.40
CA ALA A 48 0.51 -21.12 7.55
C ALA A 48 1.17 -20.27 6.44
N PHE A 49 0.44 -19.31 5.88
CA PHE A 49 1.01 -18.34 4.94
C PHE A 49 2.11 -17.49 5.60
N VAL A 50 1.86 -16.95 6.80
CA VAL A 50 2.86 -16.16 7.55
C VAL A 50 4.10 -16.99 7.86
N GLU A 51 3.93 -18.22 8.37
CA GLU A 51 5.02 -19.15 8.68
C GLU A 51 5.87 -19.46 7.44
N LYS A 52 5.23 -19.64 6.27
CA LYS A 52 5.93 -19.83 4.99
C LYS A 52 6.80 -18.64 4.62
N VAL A 53 6.28 -17.42 4.75
CA VAL A 53 7.03 -16.20 4.42
C VAL A 53 8.19 -16.00 5.41
N ASN A 54 7.95 -16.23 6.71
CA ASN A 54 8.99 -16.16 7.73
C ASN A 54 10.10 -17.21 7.51
N ALA A 55 9.74 -18.43 7.10
CA ALA A 55 10.72 -19.46 6.74
C ALA A 55 11.61 -19.06 5.55
N ALA A 56 11.14 -18.16 4.67
CA ALA A 56 11.94 -17.58 3.59
C ALA A 56 12.82 -16.38 4.04
N GLY A 57 12.77 -16.01 5.32
CA GLY A 57 13.54 -14.90 5.90
C GLY A 57 12.91 -13.53 5.71
N LEU A 58 11.59 -13.47 5.45
CA LEU A 58 10.83 -12.23 5.26
C LEU A 58 9.71 -12.10 6.32
N GLU A 59 9.42 -10.88 6.75
CA GLU A 59 8.34 -10.58 7.70
C GLU A 59 6.98 -10.41 6.99
N VAL A 60 5.88 -10.67 7.69
CA VAL A 60 4.50 -10.34 7.23
C VAL A 60 3.82 -9.54 8.32
N GLU A 61 3.74 -8.23 8.13
CA GLU A 61 3.19 -7.33 9.16
C GLU A 61 2.06 -6.42 8.63
N VAL A 62 1.86 -6.40 7.31
CA VAL A 62 0.75 -5.68 6.66
C VAL A 62 0.07 -6.58 5.63
N ILE A 63 -1.25 -6.59 5.64
CA ILE A 63 -2.08 -7.18 4.58
C ILE A 63 -2.64 -6.07 3.71
N GLU A 64 -2.58 -6.30 2.40
CA GLU A 64 -3.22 -5.49 1.39
C GLU A 64 -3.69 -6.43 0.25
N SER A 65 -4.91 -6.96 0.29
CA SER A 65 -6.05 -6.51 1.11
C SER A 65 -6.98 -7.67 1.46
N ILE A 66 -7.74 -7.51 2.55
CA ILE A 66 -9.01 -8.23 2.70
C ILE A 66 -10.01 -7.52 1.78
N ASN A 67 -10.56 -8.22 0.80
CA ASN A 67 -11.47 -7.63 -0.18
C ASN A 67 -12.85 -7.32 0.47
N VAL A 68 -13.28 -6.06 0.38
CA VAL A 68 -14.63 -5.62 0.78
C VAL A 68 -15.62 -6.06 -0.29
N HIS A 69 -16.59 -6.90 0.09
CA HIS A 69 -17.62 -7.39 -0.82
C HIS A 69 -18.47 -6.24 -1.39
N GLU A 70 -18.86 -6.34 -2.66
CA GLU A 70 -19.57 -5.27 -3.37
C GLU A 70 -20.96 -4.96 -2.76
N ASP A 71 -21.66 -5.98 -2.25
CA ASP A 71 -22.96 -5.80 -1.57
C ASP A 71 -22.84 -4.86 -0.35
N ILE A 72 -21.66 -4.78 0.27
CA ILE A 72 -21.41 -3.81 1.35
C ILE A 72 -21.47 -2.39 0.80
N LYS A 73 -20.80 -2.15 -0.32
CA LYS A 73 -20.70 -0.85 -0.97
C LYS A 73 -22.02 -0.43 -1.59
N MET A 74 -22.77 -1.38 -2.14
CA MET A 74 -24.08 -1.17 -2.77
C MET A 74 -25.23 -1.10 -1.75
N GLY A 75 -25.02 -1.54 -0.51
CA GLY A 75 -26.05 -1.52 0.53
C GLY A 75 -27.17 -2.55 0.31
N LEU A 76 -26.86 -3.71 -0.28
CA LEU A 76 -27.84 -4.78 -0.55
C LEU A 76 -28.16 -5.60 0.72
N ASP A 77 -29.19 -6.43 0.67
CA ASP A 77 -29.72 -7.17 1.84
C ASP A 77 -28.68 -8.08 2.54
N THR A 78 -27.72 -8.60 1.77
CA THR A 78 -26.61 -9.46 2.22
C THR A 78 -25.46 -8.69 2.87
N ARG A 79 -25.48 -7.34 2.85
CA ARG A 79 -24.44 -6.46 3.39
C ARG A 79 -24.04 -6.86 4.80
N ASP A 80 -25.01 -7.02 5.70
CA ASP A 80 -24.73 -7.19 7.13
C ASP A 80 -23.98 -8.50 7.40
N GLN A 81 -24.31 -9.57 6.66
CA GLN A 81 -23.56 -10.83 6.69
C GLN A 81 -22.10 -10.63 6.22
N TYR A 82 -21.88 -9.91 5.13
CA TYR A 82 -20.53 -9.67 4.62
C TYR A 82 -19.72 -8.74 5.53
N ILE A 83 -20.37 -7.79 6.22
CA ILE A 83 -19.72 -6.98 7.26
C ILE A 83 -19.24 -7.87 8.41
N GLU A 84 -20.05 -8.82 8.88
CA GLU A 84 -19.63 -9.74 9.93
C GLU A 84 -18.48 -10.65 9.47
N ASN A 85 -18.51 -11.14 8.23
CA ASN A 85 -17.40 -11.91 7.67
C ASN A 85 -16.11 -11.08 7.61
N TYR A 86 -16.20 -9.83 7.14
CA TYR A 86 -15.06 -8.91 7.07
C TYR A 86 -14.47 -8.62 8.45
N LYS A 87 -15.33 -8.36 9.46
CA LYS A 87 -14.91 -8.20 10.86
C LYS A 87 -14.19 -9.45 11.37
N GLN A 88 -14.70 -10.64 11.07
CA GLN A 88 -14.07 -11.88 11.51
C GLN A 88 -12.70 -12.09 10.85
N SER A 89 -12.57 -11.82 9.54
CA SER A 89 -11.28 -11.84 8.84
C SER A 89 -10.26 -10.90 9.49
N ILE A 90 -10.67 -9.68 9.86
CA ILE A 90 -9.82 -8.71 10.57
C ILE A 90 -9.33 -9.28 11.91
N ARG A 91 -10.22 -9.90 12.70
CA ARG A 91 -9.83 -10.51 13.99
C ARG A 91 -8.79 -11.62 13.77
N ASN A 92 -9.02 -12.50 12.80
CA ASN A 92 -8.13 -13.62 12.51
C ASN A 92 -6.72 -13.16 12.11
N VAL A 93 -6.60 -12.14 11.26
CA VAL A 93 -5.30 -11.60 10.85
C VAL A 93 -4.62 -10.77 11.94
N ALA A 94 -5.40 -10.07 12.77
CA ALA A 94 -4.89 -9.31 13.91
C ALA A 94 -4.26 -10.22 14.97
N GLU A 95 -4.83 -11.41 15.21
CA GLU A 95 -4.23 -12.43 16.07
C GLU A 95 -2.88 -12.96 15.56
N CYS A 96 -2.56 -12.72 14.28
CA CYS A 96 -1.28 -13.04 13.66
C CYS A 96 -0.35 -11.80 13.58
N GLY A 97 -0.68 -10.70 14.26
CA GLY A 97 0.16 -9.51 14.37
C GLY A 97 0.00 -8.47 13.25
N VAL A 98 -0.99 -8.62 12.37
CA VAL A 98 -1.20 -7.72 11.23
C VAL A 98 -2.04 -6.49 11.63
N LYS A 99 -1.66 -5.32 11.08
CA LYS A 99 -2.39 -4.06 11.25
C LYS A 99 -3.22 -3.69 10.01
N MET A 100 -4.31 -2.94 10.24
CA MET A 100 -5.19 -2.41 9.19
C MET A 100 -4.74 -1.02 8.74
N ALA A 101 -4.78 -0.78 7.44
CA ALA A 101 -4.49 0.52 6.83
C ALA A 101 -5.42 0.78 5.64
N VAL A 102 -6.17 1.88 5.67
CA VAL A 102 -7.14 2.22 4.60
C VAL A 102 -6.40 2.82 3.40
N HIS A 103 -6.57 2.23 2.22
CA HIS A 103 -5.98 2.73 0.96
C HIS A 103 -6.82 3.85 0.33
N PRO A 104 -6.19 4.86 -0.32
CA PRO A 104 -6.90 5.88 -1.06
C PRO A 104 -7.56 5.35 -2.34
N ASP A 105 -8.56 6.06 -2.84
CA ASP A 105 -9.17 5.77 -4.12
C ASP A 105 -8.17 6.08 -5.28
N ASP A 106 -8.11 5.21 -6.29
CA ASP A 106 -7.25 5.38 -7.48
C ASP A 106 -8.07 5.31 -8.78
N PRO A 107 -8.25 6.41 -9.53
CA PRO A 107 -7.70 7.74 -9.28
C PRO A 107 -8.37 8.52 -8.13
N ALA A 108 -7.74 9.61 -7.68
CA ALA A 108 -8.20 10.43 -6.58
C ALA A 108 -9.35 11.40 -6.95
N TRP A 109 -10.37 10.91 -7.66
CA TRP A 109 -11.59 11.66 -7.98
C TRP A 109 -12.75 10.72 -8.35
N PRO A 110 -14.02 11.15 -8.23
CA PRO A 110 -15.19 10.38 -8.64
C PRO A 110 -15.15 9.98 -10.13
N VAL A 111 -15.52 8.73 -10.43
CA VAL A 111 -15.52 8.18 -11.80
C VAL A 111 -16.91 7.62 -12.10
N PHE A 112 -17.42 7.85 -13.31
CA PHE A 112 -18.73 7.34 -13.78
C PHE A 112 -19.93 7.72 -12.89
N GLY A 113 -19.85 8.86 -12.19
CA GLY A 113 -20.89 9.28 -11.24
C GLY A 113 -20.91 8.49 -9.93
N ILE A 114 -19.94 7.59 -9.70
CA ILE A 114 -19.81 6.81 -8.48
C ILE A 114 -18.97 7.62 -7.48
N PRO A 115 -19.47 7.83 -6.24
CA PRO A 115 -18.73 8.54 -5.22
C PRO A 115 -17.47 7.78 -4.80
N ARG A 116 -16.45 8.55 -4.44
CA ARG A 116 -15.18 8.08 -3.86
C ARG A 116 -14.97 8.84 -2.55
N ILE A 117 -14.48 8.16 -1.52
CA ILE A 117 -14.51 8.66 -0.13
C ILE A 117 -13.16 8.65 0.57
N THR A 118 -12.08 8.29 -0.13
CA THR A 118 -10.73 8.20 0.43
C THR A 118 -9.68 8.92 -0.45
N HIS A 119 -10.01 10.06 -1.08
CA HIS A 119 -9.14 10.73 -2.05
C HIS A 119 -8.73 12.18 -1.75
N THR A 120 -9.29 12.83 -0.73
CA THR A 120 -8.89 14.19 -0.32
C THR A 120 -8.41 14.23 1.14
N PRO A 121 -7.62 15.24 1.55
CA PRO A 121 -7.18 15.38 2.94
C PRO A 121 -8.35 15.42 3.93
N GLU A 122 -9.45 16.10 3.59
CA GLU A 122 -10.64 16.20 4.43
C GLU A 122 -11.35 14.85 4.61
N GLN A 123 -11.32 14.01 3.58
CA GLN A 123 -11.84 12.66 3.65
C GLN A 123 -10.95 11.74 4.49
N LEU A 124 -9.63 11.82 4.30
CA LEU A 124 -8.67 11.11 5.15
C LEU A 124 -8.83 11.51 6.62
N GLU A 125 -9.06 12.80 6.90
CA GLU A 125 -9.32 13.31 8.25
C GLU A 125 -10.58 12.72 8.87
N LYS A 126 -11.67 12.63 8.09
CA LYS A 126 -12.90 11.97 8.55
C LYS A 126 -12.61 10.51 8.92
N ILE A 127 -11.87 9.77 8.09
CA ILE A 127 -11.58 8.35 8.30
C ILE A 127 -10.79 8.13 9.58
N VAL A 128 -9.71 8.87 9.81
CA VAL A 128 -8.87 8.70 11.02
C VAL A 128 -9.63 9.06 12.30
N ASN A 129 -10.66 9.90 12.20
CA ASN A 129 -11.52 10.30 13.31
C ASN A 129 -12.79 9.45 13.46
N LEU A 130 -13.10 8.53 12.54
CA LEU A 130 -14.24 7.60 12.68
C LEU A 130 -14.09 6.70 13.93
N VAL A 131 -12.85 6.29 14.21
CA VAL A 131 -12.49 5.46 15.36
C VAL A 131 -11.17 5.98 15.93
N ASP A 132 -11.21 6.51 17.14
CA ASP A 132 -9.99 6.92 17.86
C ASP A 132 -9.24 5.69 18.39
N SER A 133 -8.42 5.12 17.52
CA SER A 133 -7.60 3.94 17.80
C SER A 133 -6.25 4.06 17.11
N PRO A 134 -5.15 3.57 17.73
CA PRO A 134 -3.86 3.43 17.05
C PRO A 134 -3.89 2.39 15.91
N SER A 135 -4.92 1.55 15.86
CA SER A 135 -5.13 0.57 14.78
C SER A 135 -5.94 1.12 13.61
N ASN A 136 -6.56 2.29 13.75
CA ASN A 136 -7.24 2.98 12.64
C ASN A 136 -6.22 3.88 11.93
N THR A 137 -5.55 3.33 10.93
CA THR A 137 -4.48 4.01 10.19
C THR A 137 -4.76 4.07 8.69
N LEU A 138 -4.01 4.92 8.00
CA LEU A 138 -4.04 5.09 6.56
C LEU A 138 -2.88 4.33 5.90
N CYS A 139 -3.15 3.79 4.73
CA CYS A 139 -2.14 3.43 3.75
C CYS A 139 -1.98 4.62 2.80
N LEU A 140 -0.95 5.44 2.94
CA LEU A 140 -0.75 6.57 2.02
C LEU A 140 -0.14 6.09 0.70
N CYS A 141 -0.93 6.09 -0.38
CA CYS A 141 -0.42 5.83 -1.72
C CYS A 141 -0.17 7.13 -2.49
N THR A 142 1.11 7.41 -2.76
CA THR A 142 1.57 8.64 -3.41
C THR A 142 1.06 8.74 -4.84
N GLY A 143 1.02 7.64 -5.58
CA GLY A 143 0.50 7.67 -6.96
C GLY A 143 -1.02 7.77 -7.04
N SER A 144 -1.75 7.27 -6.04
CA SER A 144 -3.21 7.37 -6.01
C SER A 144 -3.61 8.78 -5.62
N LEU A 145 -3.22 9.24 -4.43
CA LEU A 145 -3.51 10.60 -3.96
C LEU A 145 -2.90 11.65 -4.90
N GLY A 146 -1.69 11.41 -5.41
CA GLY A 146 -0.99 12.31 -6.31
C GLY A 146 -1.57 12.37 -7.71
N SER A 147 -2.51 11.49 -8.07
CA SER A 147 -3.23 11.62 -9.34
C SER A 147 -4.01 12.94 -9.43
N ASP A 148 -4.49 13.47 -8.30
CA ASP A 148 -5.05 14.81 -8.23
C ASP A 148 -3.94 15.82 -7.86
N PRO A 149 -3.59 16.77 -8.75
CA PRO A 149 -2.54 17.76 -8.48
C PRO A 149 -2.89 18.74 -7.35
N ASN A 150 -4.14 18.79 -6.89
CA ASN A 150 -4.53 19.58 -5.72
C ASN A 150 -4.12 18.93 -4.40
N ASN A 151 -3.78 17.63 -4.40
CA ASN A 151 -3.29 16.94 -3.21
C ASN A 151 -1.80 17.22 -2.98
N ASN A 152 -1.48 18.06 -2.00
CA ASN A 152 -0.10 18.30 -1.57
C ASN A 152 0.43 17.10 -0.76
N LEU A 153 1.02 16.12 -1.45
CA LEU A 153 1.48 14.87 -0.82
C LEU A 153 2.44 15.08 0.37
N PRO A 154 3.51 15.90 0.28
CA PRO A 154 4.37 16.14 1.43
C PRO A 154 3.63 16.72 2.64
N GLU A 155 2.62 17.57 2.44
CA GLU A 155 1.82 18.14 3.53
C GLU A 155 0.90 17.11 4.16
N ILE A 156 0.17 16.34 3.35
CA ILE A 156 -0.66 15.21 3.80
C ILE A 156 0.18 14.24 4.64
N ILE A 157 1.35 13.85 4.15
CA ILE A 157 2.26 12.94 4.87
C ILE A 157 2.67 13.55 6.21
N ARG A 158 3.05 14.83 6.25
CA ARG A 158 3.43 15.51 7.49
C ARG A 158 2.30 15.58 8.50
N GLU A 159 1.09 15.86 8.05
CA GLU A 159 -0.10 15.99 8.89
C GLU A 159 -0.46 14.67 9.57
N PHE A 160 -0.65 13.61 8.79
CA PHE A 160 -1.04 12.30 9.31
C PHE A 160 0.14 11.56 9.99
N GLY A 161 1.37 11.80 9.52
CA GLY A 161 2.58 11.21 10.09
C GLY A 161 2.85 11.68 11.52
N LYS A 162 2.74 12.99 11.80
CA LYS A 162 2.91 13.55 13.16
C LYS A 162 1.91 12.99 14.18
N ARG A 163 0.77 12.48 13.73
CA ARG A 163 -0.28 11.88 14.55
C ARG A 163 -0.18 10.36 14.65
N ASN A 164 0.88 9.76 14.07
CA ASN A 164 1.05 8.31 13.95
C ASN A 164 -0.17 7.63 13.29
N LYS A 165 -0.80 8.29 12.31
CA LYS A 165 -1.98 7.78 11.60
C LYS A 165 -1.64 7.15 10.24
N ILE A 166 -0.36 7.00 9.91
CA ILE A 166 0.11 6.28 8.72
C ILE A 166 0.62 4.92 9.17
N GLY A 167 -0.06 3.84 8.77
CA GLY A 167 0.34 2.46 9.09
C GLY A 167 1.27 1.86 8.04
N CYS A 168 1.04 2.22 6.77
CA CYS A 168 1.90 1.86 5.66
C CYS A 168 1.83 2.91 4.54
N ALA A 169 2.72 2.79 3.56
CA ALA A 169 2.73 3.66 2.39
C ALA A 169 3.10 2.92 1.10
N HIS A 170 2.46 3.35 0.02
CA HIS A 170 2.83 3.00 -1.34
C HIS A 170 3.51 4.19 -1.95
N VAL A 171 4.78 4.04 -2.26
CA VAL A 171 5.59 5.14 -2.79
C VAL A 171 5.91 4.81 -4.25
N ARG A 172 4.97 5.18 -5.12
CA ARG A 172 5.10 5.11 -6.59
C ARG A 172 4.99 6.49 -7.24
N ASN A 173 5.41 6.57 -8.50
CA ASN A 173 5.37 7.81 -9.27
C ASN A 173 4.47 7.67 -10.50
N ILE A 174 3.74 8.73 -10.82
CA ILE A 174 2.90 8.83 -12.02
C ILE A 174 3.39 9.96 -12.90
N LYS A 175 2.99 9.94 -14.18
CA LYS A 175 3.22 11.04 -15.12
C LYS A 175 1.91 11.60 -15.62
N PHE A 176 1.68 12.89 -15.42
CA PHE A 176 0.53 13.59 -15.98
C PHE A 176 0.67 13.74 -17.50
N LEU A 177 -0.43 13.50 -18.21
CA LEU A 177 -0.59 13.75 -19.65
C LEU A 177 -1.60 14.86 -19.94
N GLY A 178 -2.33 15.32 -18.93
CA GLY A 178 -3.35 16.37 -19.03
C GLY A 178 -4.32 16.31 -17.85
N GLU A 179 -5.43 17.02 -17.96
CA GLU A 179 -6.48 16.99 -16.94
C GLU A 179 -7.05 15.57 -16.79
N ARG A 180 -6.99 15.04 -15.56
CA ARG A 180 -7.48 13.69 -15.21
C ARG A 180 -6.95 12.57 -16.11
N ASN A 181 -5.73 12.75 -16.64
CA ASN A 181 -5.07 11.78 -17.50
C ASN A 181 -3.61 11.62 -17.06
N PHE A 182 -3.23 10.40 -16.70
CA PHE A 182 -1.90 10.05 -16.24
C PHE A 182 -1.58 8.58 -16.56
N TYR A 183 -0.31 8.22 -16.48
CA TYR A 183 0.14 6.83 -16.52
C TYR A 183 1.17 6.54 -15.42
N GLU A 184 1.33 5.26 -15.07
CA GLU A 184 2.34 4.81 -14.12
C GLU A 184 3.75 4.95 -14.70
N SER A 185 4.62 5.68 -13.99
CA SER A 185 6.01 5.92 -14.43
C SER A 185 6.98 5.07 -13.61
N SER A 186 8.27 5.05 -13.99
CA SER A 186 9.29 4.56 -13.05
C SER A 186 9.33 5.45 -11.82
N HIS A 187 9.79 4.91 -10.70
CA HIS A 187 9.86 5.63 -9.43
C HIS A 187 10.72 6.89 -9.46
N LEU A 188 11.64 7.06 -10.40
CA LEU A 188 12.47 8.27 -10.48
C LEU A 188 11.63 9.55 -10.59
N THR A 189 11.94 10.59 -9.80
CA THR A 189 11.32 11.92 -9.91
C THR A 189 11.34 12.44 -11.35
N SER A 190 12.47 12.32 -12.04
CA SER A 190 12.66 12.83 -13.41
C SER A 190 11.81 12.11 -14.46
N ALA A 191 11.31 10.90 -14.18
CA ALA A 191 10.49 10.12 -15.09
C ALA A 191 8.99 10.39 -14.92
N GLY A 192 8.57 10.87 -13.76
CA GLY A 192 7.17 11.14 -13.43
C GLY A 192 6.86 12.63 -13.29
N SER A 193 5.90 12.89 -12.42
CA SER A 193 5.37 14.21 -12.08
C SER A 193 5.39 14.47 -10.57
N LEU A 194 5.66 13.46 -9.75
CA LEU A 194 5.78 13.60 -8.30
C LEU A 194 7.24 13.75 -7.88
N ASP A 195 7.49 14.65 -6.92
CA ASP A 195 8.81 14.81 -6.31
C ASP A 195 9.02 13.76 -5.22
N MET A 196 9.66 12.66 -5.60
CA MET A 196 9.89 11.53 -4.70
C MET A 196 10.86 11.86 -3.57
N PHE A 197 11.78 12.82 -3.76
CA PHE A 197 12.68 13.23 -2.69
C PHE A 197 11.90 13.96 -1.59
N GLU A 198 11.07 14.94 -1.95
CA GLU A 198 10.25 15.68 -0.98
C GLU A 198 9.18 14.80 -0.32
N ILE A 199 8.64 13.81 -1.04
CA ILE A 199 7.75 12.78 -0.47
C ILE A 199 8.49 11.93 0.58
N MET A 200 9.65 11.35 0.24
CA MET A 200 10.41 10.52 1.17
C MET A 200 10.92 11.32 2.36
N LYS A 201 11.30 12.59 2.15
CA LYS A 201 11.67 13.53 3.19
C LYS A 201 10.52 13.85 4.14
N ALA A 202 9.29 13.95 3.63
CA ALA A 202 8.12 14.13 4.48
C ALA A 202 7.92 12.95 5.44
N PHE A 203 8.02 11.71 4.95
CA PHE A 203 7.98 10.52 5.81
C PHE A 203 9.12 10.50 6.84
N HIS A 204 10.35 10.80 6.38
CA HIS A 204 11.54 10.85 7.23
C HIS A 204 11.40 11.85 8.37
N ASN A 205 11.00 13.09 8.05
CA ASN A 205 10.85 14.17 9.03
C ASN A 205 9.73 13.92 10.06
N THR A 206 8.79 13.02 9.77
CA THR A 206 7.77 12.59 10.75
C THR A 206 8.21 11.40 11.60
N GLY A 207 9.44 10.89 11.42
CA GLY A 207 9.93 9.73 12.15
C GLY A 207 9.26 8.43 11.72
N PHE A 208 8.81 8.33 10.47
CA PHE A 208 8.03 7.17 10.00
C PHE A 208 8.81 5.86 10.13
N ASP A 209 8.30 4.95 10.96
CA ASP A 209 8.88 3.63 11.23
C ASP A 209 8.10 2.46 10.61
N GLY A 210 6.96 2.75 9.98
CA GLY A 210 6.08 1.77 9.34
C GLY A 210 6.60 1.22 8.00
N TYR A 211 5.71 0.55 7.28
CA TYR A 211 6.04 -0.23 6.08
C TYR A 211 5.85 0.60 4.81
N ILE A 212 6.87 0.58 3.94
CA ILE A 212 6.80 1.16 2.60
C ILE A 212 6.92 0.05 1.57
N ARG A 213 6.14 0.12 0.49
CA ARG A 213 6.42 -0.65 -0.73
C ARG A 213 6.52 0.28 -1.94
N PRO A 214 7.30 -0.10 -2.98
CA PRO A 214 7.41 0.67 -4.23
C PRO A 214 6.11 0.67 -5.06
N ASP A 215 5.14 -0.15 -4.68
CA ASP A 215 3.86 -0.32 -5.36
C ASP A 215 3.95 -0.82 -6.80
N HIS A 216 3.50 -0.05 -7.80
CA HIS A 216 3.55 -0.44 -9.20
C HIS A 216 4.90 -0.10 -9.84
N GLY A 217 5.31 -0.92 -10.80
CA GLY A 217 6.43 -0.66 -11.71
C GLY A 217 6.03 -0.92 -13.17
N ARG A 218 6.81 -0.38 -14.11
CA ARG A 218 6.61 -0.66 -15.54
C ARG A 218 6.92 -2.14 -15.84
N MET A 219 6.31 -2.67 -16.89
CA MET A 219 6.66 -4.00 -17.41
C MET A 219 7.92 -3.87 -18.29
N ILE A 220 9.07 -4.26 -17.77
CA ILE A 220 10.38 -4.13 -18.45
C ILE A 220 11.03 -5.49 -18.70
N TRP A 221 12.05 -5.51 -19.57
CA TRP A 221 12.87 -6.69 -19.85
C TRP A 221 12.09 -7.94 -20.28
N GLY A 222 10.95 -7.74 -20.96
CA GLY A 222 10.12 -8.83 -21.45
C GLY A 222 9.35 -9.58 -20.38
N GLU A 223 9.27 -9.04 -19.15
CA GLU A 223 8.50 -9.68 -18.08
C GLU A 223 7.02 -9.78 -18.43
N LYS A 224 6.40 -10.87 -17.99
CA LYS A 224 4.98 -11.16 -18.17
C LYS A 224 4.35 -11.38 -16.81
N GLY A 225 3.08 -11.02 -16.68
CA GLY A 225 2.35 -11.20 -15.43
C GLY A 225 1.31 -10.11 -15.25
N ARG A 226 0.91 -9.91 -14.00
CA ARG A 226 -0.05 -8.87 -13.62
C ARG A 226 0.55 -7.49 -13.88
N SER A 227 -0.16 -6.66 -14.64
CA SER A 227 0.26 -5.28 -14.97
C SER A 227 0.62 -4.50 -13.71
N GLY A 228 1.78 -3.85 -13.69
CA GLY A 228 2.26 -3.10 -12.53
C GLY A 228 2.99 -3.94 -11.49
N TYR A 229 2.83 -5.27 -11.51
CA TYR A 229 3.27 -6.18 -10.46
C TYR A 229 4.43 -7.09 -10.87
N GLY A 230 5.13 -6.77 -11.96
CA GLY A 230 6.39 -7.41 -12.32
C GLY A 230 7.48 -7.30 -11.25
N LEU A 231 8.52 -8.13 -11.32
CA LEU A 231 9.61 -8.11 -10.33
C LEU A 231 10.50 -6.88 -10.54
N TYR A 232 10.80 -6.57 -11.80
CA TYR A 232 12.00 -5.83 -12.16
C TYR A 232 11.93 -4.35 -11.80
N ASP A 233 11.00 -3.59 -12.40
CA ASP A 233 10.92 -2.15 -12.17
C ASP A 233 10.47 -1.82 -10.74
N ARG A 234 9.76 -2.74 -10.08
CA ARG A 234 9.43 -2.66 -8.64
C ARG A 234 10.68 -2.81 -7.77
N ALA A 235 11.57 -3.76 -8.07
CA ALA A 235 12.83 -3.91 -7.34
C ALA A 235 13.78 -2.72 -7.55
N LEU A 236 13.82 -2.17 -8.77
CA LEU A 236 14.53 -0.91 -9.06
C LEU A 236 13.96 0.25 -8.26
N GLY A 237 12.63 0.37 -8.20
CA GLY A 237 11.95 1.36 -7.38
C GLY A 237 12.30 1.24 -5.90
N LEU A 238 12.26 0.02 -5.37
CA LEU A 238 12.58 -0.24 -3.97
C LEU A 238 13.99 0.22 -3.60
N THR A 239 14.99 -0.13 -4.41
CA THR A 239 16.38 0.27 -4.16
C THR A 239 16.60 1.76 -4.34
N TYR A 240 15.91 2.41 -5.29
CA TYR A 240 15.88 3.86 -5.41
C TYR A 240 15.34 4.55 -4.15
N LEU A 241 14.22 4.07 -3.59
CA LEU A 241 13.64 4.60 -2.36
C LEU A 241 14.56 4.39 -1.15
N ASN A 242 15.24 3.26 -1.06
CA ASN A 242 16.28 3.03 -0.04
C ASN A 242 17.42 4.06 -0.17
N GLY A 243 17.86 4.36 -1.39
CA GLY A 243 18.88 5.39 -1.62
C GLY A 243 18.45 6.79 -1.19
N LEU A 244 17.19 7.17 -1.46
CA LEU A 244 16.64 8.44 -0.96
C LEU A 244 16.61 8.47 0.57
N TRP A 245 16.17 7.38 1.20
CA TRP A 245 16.11 7.28 2.66
C TRP A 245 17.50 7.35 3.30
N GLU A 246 18.49 6.64 2.76
CA GLU A 246 19.88 6.71 3.25
C GLU A 246 20.46 8.12 3.13
N ALA A 247 20.19 8.81 2.02
CA ALA A 247 20.63 10.19 1.85
C ALA A 247 20.02 11.13 2.92
N LEU A 248 18.72 10.97 3.21
CA LEU A 248 18.03 11.75 4.24
C LEU A 248 18.59 11.48 5.65
N GLU A 249 18.89 10.23 5.99
CA GLU A 249 19.58 9.85 7.24
C GLU A 249 20.94 10.54 7.39
N LYS A 250 21.67 10.73 6.29
CA LYS A 250 22.99 11.38 6.30
C LYS A 250 22.92 12.90 6.33
N LEU A 251 21.87 13.51 5.77
CA LEU A 251 21.66 14.96 5.81
C LEU A 251 21.22 15.48 7.18
N ASN A 252 20.60 14.63 7.99
CA ASN A 252 20.11 14.96 9.33
C ASN A 252 21.13 14.63 10.46
N LYS A 253 22.35 14.22 10.11
CA LYS A 253 23.49 14.04 11.02
C LYS A 253 24.45 15.22 10.93
#